data_AF-A0A0M0K0Q3-F1
#
_entry.id   AF-A0A0M0K0Q3-F1
#
_cell.length_a   1.000
_cell.length_b   1.000
_cell.length_c   1.000
_cell.angle_alpha   90.00
_cell.angle_beta   90.00
_cell.angle_gamma   90.00
#
_symmetry.space_group_name_H-M   'P 1'
#
loop_
_entity.id
_entity.type
_entity.pdbx_description
1 polymer ?
#
loop_
_entity_poly.entity_id
_entity_poly.type
_entity_poly.pdbx_seq_one_letter_code
_entity_poly.pdbx_strand_id
1 'polypeptide(L)'
;MEPAIRPFGGCQIIPPAGWEHHATLARTPGVPEGQSAASHRLAERLAAAPETRIKPIRQHVVGRSGIFQAVMELMDAVPLQRFVADSAREAAPAAATPEELDSRFWRHIAGAPAPVYGADSSELGSLFEPSMKEWHLGALPGGPGHDLTQSLPPIPGLNRSMLYFGRWRSFFAMHTEDCELQGASYLHCGAPKRWYVVPPAYAERVRTLTANLYPEARKACAQFLRHKTTLLAPAVLKRAGIPVHQLLQTEGTFVLVLASALHWGFNHGFNLAEAVNFGLAATWLPRAVCPSAAPCTCDGGQTPYIDVALLIRKLKHSFPQATRDWGAV
;
A
#
# COMPACT_ATOMS: atom_id res chain seq x y z
N MET A 1 7.63 -0.84 18.29
CA MET A 1 6.54 -1.72 17.80
C MET A 1 7.06 -2.96 17.09
N GLU A 2 8.07 -2.85 16.21
CA GLU A 2 8.50 -3.95 15.32
C GLU A 2 8.71 -5.33 15.97
N PRO A 3 9.35 -5.49 17.16
CA PRO A 3 9.50 -6.80 17.77
C PRO A 3 8.18 -7.53 18.03
N ALA A 4 7.13 -6.79 18.44
CA ALA A 4 5.82 -7.33 18.73
C ALA A 4 5.02 -7.71 17.46
N ILE A 5 5.23 -6.97 16.37
CA ILE A 5 4.48 -7.18 15.11
C ILE A 5 5.21 -8.11 14.12
N ARG A 6 6.47 -8.45 14.38
CA ARG A 6 7.30 -9.35 13.55
C ARG A 6 6.62 -10.70 13.24
N PRO A 7 5.95 -11.38 14.19
CA PRO A 7 5.26 -12.64 13.90
C PRO A 7 4.10 -12.50 12.92
N PHE A 8 3.58 -11.28 12.71
CA PHE A 8 2.41 -11.00 11.88
C PHE A 8 2.78 -10.33 10.54
N GLY A 9 3.91 -9.64 10.48
CA GLY A 9 4.39 -8.90 9.31
C GLY A 9 3.81 -7.50 9.14
N GLY A 10 2.80 -7.13 9.92
CA GLY A 10 2.19 -5.81 9.90
C GLY A 10 1.19 -5.64 11.04
N CYS A 11 0.64 -4.44 11.18
CA CYS A 11 -0.37 -4.12 12.17
C CYS A 11 -1.26 -2.97 11.73
N GLN A 12 -2.44 -2.87 12.35
CA GLN A 12 -3.28 -1.69 12.28
C GLN A 12 -3.01 -0.81 13.51
N ILE A 13 -2.93 0.51 13.30
CA ILE A 13 -2.77 1.49 14.37
C ILE A 13 -3.99 2.39 14.37
N ILE A 14 -4.67 2.42 15.50
CA ILE A 14 -5.75 3.35 15.78
C ILE A 14 -5.10 4.58 16.42
N PRO A 15 -5.22 5.77 15.80
CA PRO A 15 -4.70 6.99 16.41
C PRO A 15 -5.34 7.25 17.79
N PRO A 16 -4.65 7.96 18.70
CA PRO A 16 -5.21 8.29 19.99
C PRO A 16 -6.45 9.19 19.84
N ALA A 17 -7.36 9.13 20.82
CA ALA A 17 -8.52 10.00 20.83
C ALA A 17 -8.11 11.48 20.76
N GLY A 18 -8.79 12.24 19.89
CA GLY A 18 -8.47 13.66 19.65
C GLY A 18 -7.33 13.92 18.67
N TRP A 19 -6.67 12.88 18.14
CA TRP A 19 -5.72 13.06 17.04
C TRP A 19 -6.46 13.36 15.73
N GLU A 20 -6.07 14.45 15.07
CA GLU A 20 -6.67 14.92 13.84
C GLU A 20 -5.58 15.17 12.81
N HIS A 21 -5.77 14.63 11.60
CA HIS A 21 -4.87 14.92 10.48
C HIS A 21 -5.25 16.17 9.68
N HIS A 22 -6.29 16.87 10.16
CA HIS A 22 -6.90 18.06 9.59
C HIS A 22 -7.58 18.92 10.66
N ALA A 23 -6.80 19.43 11.61
CA ALA A 23 -7.33 20.20 12.71
C ALA A 23 -8.04 21.48 12.24
N THR A 24 -7.53 22.14 11.21
CA THR A 24 -8.15 23.37 10.68
C THR A 24 -9.54 23.09 10.09
N LEU A 25 -9.67 21.99 9.33
CA LEU A 25 -10.95 21.62 8.72
C LEU A 25 -11.93 21.10 9.78
N ALA A 26 -11.48 20.24 10.70
CA ALA A 26 -12.32 19.70 11.77
C ALA A 26 -12.97 20.79 12.64
N ARG A 27 -12.27 21.91 12.84
CA ARG A 27 -12.75 23.06 13.64
C ARG A 27 -13.61 24.06 12.86
N THR A 28 -13.84 23.83 11.56
CA THR A 28 -14.63 24.75 10.73
C THR A 28 -16.13 24.63 11.07
N PRO A 29 -16.85 25.76 11.29
CA PRO A 29 -18.29 25.71 11.57
C PRO A 29 -19.08 24.91 10.53
N GLY A 30 -19.96 24.05 11.03
CA GLY A 30 -20.82 23.20 10.21
C GLY A 30 -20.20 21.86 9.81
N VAL A 31 -18.92 21.59 10.08
CA VAL A 31 -18.33 20.25 9.98
C VAL A 31 -18.81 19.41 11.16
N PRO A 32 -19.42 18.23 10.95
CA PRO A 32 -19.74 17.33 12.06
C PRO A 32 -18.48 17.02 12.88
N GLU A 33 -18.61 16.91 14.20
CA GLU A 33 -17.47 16.58 15.06
C GLU A 33 -16.88 15.21 14.69
N GLY A 34 -15.54 15.15 14.60
CA GLY A 34 -14.80 13.90 14.39
C GLY A 34 -13.95 13.86 13.11
N GLN A 35 -12.86 13.11 13.20
CA GLN A 35 -11.86 12.96 12.15
C GLN A 35 -12.43 12.51 10.81
N SER A 36 -13.37 11.56 10.84
CA SER A 36 -14.04 11.04 9.64
C SER A 36 -14.74 12.14 8.86
N ALA A 37 -15.49 13.02 9.53
CA ALA A 37 -16.24 14.08 8.87
C ALA A 37 -15.33 15.10 8.16
N ALA A 38 -14.19 15.44 8.77
CA ALA A 38 -13.19 16.30 8.13
C ALA A 38 -12.60 15.64 6.87
N SER A 39 -12.25 14.35 6.94
CA SER A 39 -11.73 13.60 5.79
C SER A 39 -12.73 13.46 4.66
N HIS A 40 -14.00 13.17 4.97
CA HIS A 40 -15.08 13.13 3.98
C HIS A 40 -15.23 14.46 3.27
N ARG A 41 -15.23 15.58 4.01
CA ARG A 41 -15.32 16.91 3.39
C ARG A 41 -14.13 17.25 2.52
N LEU A 42 -12.92 16.85 2.91
CA LEU A 42 -11.77 17.06 2.06
C LEU A 42 -11.88 16.25 0.77
N ALA A 43 -12.30 14.98 0.86
CA ALA A 43 -12.54 14.16 -0.30
C ALA A 43 -13.63 14.75 -1.20
N GLU A 44 -14.71 15.30 -0.63
CA GLU A 44 -15.76 16.01 -1.37
C GLU A 44 -15.23 17.27 -2.05
N ARG A 45 -14.40 18.07 -1.36
CA ARG A 45 -13.77 19.28 -1.95
C ARG A 45 -12.81 18.91 -3.08
N LEU A 46 -12.00 17.87 -2.88
CA LEU A 46 -11.08 17.35 -3.89
C LEU A 46 -11.86 16.83 -5.10
N ALA A 47 -12.96 16.10 -4.86
CA ALA A 47 -13.83 15.65 -5.92
C ALA A 47 -14.46 16.84 -6.64
N ALA A 48 -14.99 17.82 -5.92
CA ALA A 48 -15.71 18.98 -6.45
C ALA A 48 -14.83 19.93 -7.28
N ALA A 49 -13.52 19.90 -7.12
CA ALA A 49 -12.60 20.71 -7.91
C ALA A 49 -12.63 20.25 -9.39
N PRO A 50 -13.06 21.12 -10.33
CA PRO A 50 -13.28 20.73 -11.73
C PRO A 50 -12.02 20.26 -12.46
N GLU A 51 -10.85 20.71 -12.00
CA GLU A 51 -9.54 20.35 -12.56
C GLU A 51 -8.96 19.04 -11.99
N THR A 52 -9.56 18.48 -10.93
CA THR A 52 -9.02 17.27 -10.31
C THR A 52 -9.36 16.04 -11.13
N ARG A 53 -8.35 15.52 -11.79
CA ARG A 53 -8.43 14.31 -12.62
C ARG A 53 -7.53 13.22 -12.05
N ILE A 54 -7.99 11.99 -12.17
CA ILE A 54 -7.21 10.79 -11.84
C ILE A 54 -7.09 9.92 -13.09
N LYS A 55 -6.08 9.05 -13.15
CA LYS A 55 -5.89 8.05 -14.21
C LYS A 55 -6.18 6.66 -13.64
N PRO A 56 -7.42 6.16 -13.75
CA PRO A 56 -7.76 4.88 -13.18
C PRO A 56 -7.15 3.72 -13.95
N ILE A 57 -7.11 2.58 -13.30
CA ILE A 57 -6.68 1.30 -13.86
C ILE A 57 -7.86 0.34 -13.75
N ARG A 58 -8.28 -0.25 -14.86
CA ARG A 58 -9.23 -1.37 -14.87
C ARG A 58 -8.46 -2.67 -14.67
N GLN A 59 -8.89 -3.46 -13.69
CA GLN A 59 -8.13 -4.61 -13.20
C GLN A 59 -8.79 -5.91 -13.65
N HIS A 60 -8.46 -6.36 -14.85
CA HIS A 60 -8.93 -7.64 -15.36
C HIS A 60 -8.22 -8.77 -14.64
N VAL A 61 -8.93 -9.86 -14.37
CA VAL A 61 -8.36 -11.00 -13.64
C VAL A 61 -8.71 -12.29 -14.36
N VAL A 62 -7.68 -13.12 -14.56
CA VAL A 62 -7.81 -14.47 -15.10
C VAL A 62 -7.33 -15.49 -14.07
N GLY A 63 -7.86 -16.70 -14.15
CA GLY A 63 -7.51 -17.79 -13.24
C GLY A 63 -8.71 -18.35 -12.49
N ARG A 64 -8.45 -19.30 -11.59
CA ARG A 64 -9.49 -20.04 -10.86
C ARG A 64 -8.93 -20.67 -9.59
N SER A 65 -9.82 -21.19 -8.75
CA SER A 65 -9.44 -21.99 -7.56
C SER A 65 -8.48 -21.28 -6.59
N GLY A 66 -8.58 -19.95 -6.51
CA GLY A 66 -7.73 -19.15 -5.64
C GLY A 66 -6.37 -18.76 -6.22
N ILE A 67 -6.08 -19.13 -7.47
CA ILE A 67 -4.83 -18.79 -8.17
C ILE A 67 -5.19 -17.91 -9.37
N PHE A 68 -4.79 -16.65 -9.30
CA PHE A 68 -5.20 -15.63 -10.26
C PHE A 68 -4.02 -14.78 -10.71
N GLN A 69 -4.15 -14.21 -11.90
CA GLN A 69 -3.23 -13.25 -12.48
C GLN A 69 -4.05 -12.06 -12.99
N ALA A 70 -3.60 -10.85 -12.67
CA ALA A 70 -4.22 -9.61 -13.11
C ALA A 70 -3.59 -9.09 -14.40
N VAL A 71 -4.41 -8.46 -15.24
CA VAL A 71 -3.99 -7.64 -16.37
C VAL A 71 -4.53 -6.24 -16.12
N MET A 72 -3.62 -5.28 -16.00
CA MET A 72 -3.93 -3.89 -15.70
C MET A 72 -4.14 -3.12 -17.01
N GLU A 73 -5.34 -2.61 -17.23
CA GLU A 73 -5.67 -1.72 -18.34
C GLU A 73 -5.65 -0.28 -17.82
N LEU A 74 -4.65 0.50 -18.24
CA LEU A 74 -4.60 1.92 -17.95
C LEU A 74 -5.72 2.63 -18.71
N MET A 75 -6.57 3.37 -17.98
CA MET A 75 -7.67 4.12 -18.56
C MET A 75 -7.28 5.58 -18.81
N ASP A 76 -8.05 6.25 -19.66
CA ASP A 76 -7.96 7.71 -19.80
C ASP A 76 -8.21 8.43 -18.47
N ALA A 77 -7.62 9.61 -18.32
CA ALA A 77 -7.86 10.44 -17.16
C ALA A 77 -9.34 10.82 -17.07
N VAL A 78 -9.96 10.67 -15.90
CA VAL A 78 -11.36 11.02 -15.63
C VAL A 78 -11.46 12.05 -14.51
N PRO A 79 -12.49 12.92 -14.50
CA PRO A 79 -12.78 13.76 -13.35
C PRO A 79 -13.04 12.93 -12.09
N LEU A 80 -12.50 13.36 -10.95
CA LEU A 80 -12.68 12.62 -9.71
C LEU A 80 -14.16 12.53 -9.30
N GLN A 81 -14.99 13.57 -9.51
CA GLN A 81 -16.43 13.47 -9.24
C GLN A 81 -17.07 12.28 -9.97
N ARG A 82 -16.70 12.05 -11.23
CA ARG A 82 -17.26 10.97 -12.04
C ARG A 82 -16.85 9.61 -11.48
N PHE A 83 -15.59 9.46 -11.09
CA PHE A 83 -15.12 8.22 -10.45
C PHE A 83 -15.88 7.90 -9.16
N VAL A 84 -16.12 8.91 -8.32
CA VAL A 84 -16.91 8.77 -7.08
C VAL A 84 -18.36 8.37 -7.41
N ALA A 85 -18.99 9.05 -8.37
CA ALA A 85 -20.36 8.75 -8.78
C ALA A 85 -20.52 7.34 -9.36
N ASP A 86 -19.56 6.87 -10.15
CA ASP A 86 -19.56 5.51 -10.70
C ASP A 86 -19.37 4.48 -9.57
N SER A 87 -18.59 4.79 -8.53
CA SER A 87 -18.41 3.90 -7.37
C SER A 87 -19.71 3.62 -6.63
N ALA A 88 -20.60 4.62 -6.49
CA ALA A 88 -21.91 4.44 -5.87
C ALA A 88 -22.81 3.44 -6.62
N ARG A 89 -22.65 3.32 -7.95
CA ARG A 89 -23.42 2.39 -8.80
C ARG A 89 -22.92 0.96 -8.71
N GLU A 90 -21.66 0.76 -8.35
CA GLU A 90 -20.98 -0.53 -8.24
C GLU A 90 -20.74 -0.94 -6.77
N ALA A 91 -21.50 -0.37 -5.84
CA ALA A 91 -21.31 -0.59 -4.42
C ALA A 91 -21.44 -2.08 -4.03
N ALA A 92 -20.71 -2.45 -2.98
CA ALA A 92 -20.89 -3.76 -2.36
C ALA A 92 -22.35 -3.94 -1.87
N PRO A 93 -22.85 -5.19 -1.78
CA PRO A 93 -24.18 -5.44 -1.24
C PRO A 93 -24.34 -4.82 0.16
N ALA A 94 -25.44 -4.09 0.35
CA ALA A 94 -25.77 -3.50 1.65
C ALA A 94 -25.90 -4.61 2.72
N ALA A 95 -25.49 -4.29 3.95
CA ALA A 95 -25.51 -5.18 5.12
C ALA A 95 -24.65 -6.46 5.05
N ALA A 96 -23.80 -6.63 4.04
CA ALA A 96 -22.86 -7.75 4.01
C ALA A 96 -21.76 -7.59 5.07
N THR A 97 -21.49 -8.66 5.81
CA THR A 97 -20.39 -8.75 6.76
C THR A 97 -19.03 -8.76 6.05
N PRO A 98 -17.93 -8.35 6.70
CA PRO A 98 -16.59 -8.43 6.10
C PRO A 98 -16.23 -9.83 5.58
N GLU A 99 -16.66 -10.89 6.24
CA GLU A 99 -16.39 -12.28 5.86
C GLU A 99 -17.18 -12.71 4.61
N GLU A 100 -18.41 -12.21 4.46
CA GLU A 100 -19.21 -12.39 3.25
C GLU A 100 -18.61 -11.63 2.07
N LEU A 101 -18.08 -10.43 2.31
CA LEU A 101 -17.39 -9.64 1.28
C LEU A 101 -16.10 -10.34 0.82
N ASP A 102 -15.29 -10.89 1.73
CA ASP A 102 -14.12 -11.72 1.40
C ASP A 102 -14.51 -12.92 0.53
N SER A 103 -15.57 -13.64 0.92
CA SER A 103 -16.07 -14.80 0.20
C SER A 103 -16.57 -14.42 -1.21
N ARG A 104 -17.27 -13.30 -1.33
CA ARG A 104 -17.76 -12.78 -2.63
C ARG A 104 -16.61 -12.28 -3.51
N PHE A 105 -15.61 -11.62 -2.94
CA PHE A 105 -14.44 -11.15 -3.66
C PHE A 105 -13.72 -12.33 -4.32
N TRP A 106 -13.28 -13.32 -3.54
CA TRP A 106 -12.52 -14.45 -4.07
C TRP A 106 -13.33 -15.33 -5.04
N ARG A 107 -14.65 -15.39 -4.89
CA ARG A 107 -15.54 -16.14 -5.81
C ARG A 107 -15.70 -15.45 -7.16
N HIS A 108 -15.71 -14.13 -7.21
CA HIS A 108 -16.10 -13.36 -8.40
C HIS A 108 -14.99 -12.44 -8.95
N ILE A 109 -13.77 -12.49 -8.42
CA ILE A 109 -12.70 -11.57 -8.82
C ILE A 109 -12.34 -11.67 -10.30
N ALA A 110 -12.41 -12.87 -10.88
CA ALA A 110 -12.19 -13.11 -12.32
C ALA A 110 -13.44 -12.87 -13.19
N GLY A 111 -14.55 -12.41 -12.59
CA GLY A 111 -15.81 -12.15 -13.29
C GLY A 111 -15.94 -10.71 -13.80
N ALA A 112 -16.84 -10.52 -14.77
CA ALA A 112 -17.21 -9.20 -15.27
C ALA A 112 -18.27 -8.50 -14.38
N PRO A 113 -18.28 -7.16 -14.30
CA PRO A 113 -17.27 -6.26 -14.85
C PRO A 113 -15.98 -6.29 -14.02
N ALA A 114 -14.83 -6.02 -14.64
CA ALA A 114 -13.55 -5.85 -13.95
C ALA A 114 -13.58 -4.57 -13.09
N PRO A 115 -13.12 -4.61 -11.82
CA PRO A 115 -13.10 -3.44 -10.96
C PRO A 115 -12.13 -2.37 -11.47
N VAL A 116 -12.39 -1.13 -11.08
CA VAL A 116 -11.56 0.03 -11.46
C VAL A 116 -10.93 0.62 -10.20
N TYR A 117 -9.64 0.94 -10.25
CA TYR A 117 -8.88 1.48 -9.13
C TYR A 117 -8.20 2.79 -9.51
N GLY A 118 -8.35 3.86 -8.73
CA GLY A 118 -7.56 5.08 -8.89
C GLY A 118 -6.30 4.97 -8.06
N ALA A 119 -5.23 4.38 -8.60
CA ALA A 119 -3.97 4.19 -7.87
C ALA A 119 -2.92 5.26 -8.22
N ASP A 120 -1.86 5.31 -7.41
CA ASP A 120 -0.59 5.99 -7.71
C ASP A 120 -0.73 7.48 -8.09
N SER A 121 -1.70 8.17 -7.45
CA SER A 121 -1.95 9.59 -7.71
C SER A 121 -1.04 10.47 -6.86
N SER A 122 0.22 10.64 -7.28
CA SER A 122 1.22 11.48 -6.59
C SER A 122 1.05 12.99 -6.82
N GLU A 123 0.42 13.38 -7.93
CA GLU A 123 0.26 14.78 -8.32
C GLU A 123 -0.75 15.55 -7.48
N LEU A 124 -1.62 14.83 -6.76
CA LEU A 124 -2.58 15.40 -5.83
C LEU A 124 -1.94 15.76 -4.47
N GLY A 125 -0.69 15.34 -4.25
CA GLY A 125 0.02 15.56 -2.99
C GLY A 125 -0.54 14.74 -1.84
N SER A 126 -0.12 15.12 -0.63
CA SER A 126 -0.60 14.55 0.63
C SER A 126 -1.90 15.23 1.02
N LEU A 127 -2.84 14.45 1.54
CA LEU A 127 -4.02 15.04 2.15
C LEU A 127 -3.70 15.56 3.54
N PHE A 128 -2.78 14.97 4.32
CA PHE A 128 -2.44 15.48 5.66
C PHE A 128 -2.22 17.00 5.71
N GLU A 129 -2.70 17.65 6.77
CA GLU A 129 -2.52 19.08 6.95
C GLU A 129 -1.03 19.45 7.06
N PRO A 130 -0.52 20.42 6.27
CA PRO A 130 0.91 20.75 6.26
C PRO A 130 1.49 21.20 7.61
N SER A 131 0.64 21.66 8.53
CA SER A 131 1.04 22.09 9.88
C SER A 131 1.36 20.92 10.82
N MET A 132 0.99 19.69 10.44
CA MET A 132 1.23 18.51 11.27
C MET A 132 2.71 18.16 11.36
N LYS A 133 3.12 17.80 12.57
CA LYS A 133 4.50 17.39 12.90
C LYS A 133 4.64 15.90 13.18
N GLU A 134 3.53 15.21 13.43
CA GLU A 134 3.50 13.81 13.83
C GLU A 134 2.61 13.02 12.87
N TRP A 135 3.08 11.84 12.45
CA TRP A 135 2.29 10.86 11.68
C TRP A 135 1.78 11.41 10.33
N HIS A 136 2.50 12.38 9.76
CA HIS A 136 2.23 12.93 8.43
C HIS A 136 2.93 12.07 7.36
N LEU A 137 2.18 11.26 6.61
CA LEU A 137 2.78 10.33 5.63
C LEU A 137 3.50 11.04 4.48
N GLY A 138 3.03 12.21 4.06
CA GLY A 138 3.75 13.05 3.08
C GLY A 138 5.01 13.76 3.59
N ALA A 139 5.35 13.66 4.89
CA ALA A 139 6.44 14.43 5.51
C ALA A 139 7.07 13.67 6.70
N LEU A 140 7.36 12.38 6.52
CA LEU A 140 8.02 11.58 7.55
C LEU A 140 9.39 12.17 7.91
N PRO A 141 9.79 12.18 9.20
CA PRO A 141 11.08 12.72 9.59
C PRO A 141 12.22 11.88 9.01
N GLY A 142 13.23 12.56 8.47
CA GLY A 142 14.40 11.93 7.88
C GLY A 142 15.57 11.75 8.86
N GLY A 143 16.39 10.73 8.61
CA GLY A 143 17.71 10.58 9.25
C GLY A 143 17.95 9.21 9.88
N PRO A 144 19.16 8.98 10.44
CA PRO A 144 19.58 7.66 10.91
C PRO A 144 18.71 6.99 11.98
N GLY A 145 18.00 7.79 12.79
CA GLY A 145 17.05 7.31 13.79
C GLY A 145 15.59 7.31 13.33
N HIS A 146 15.33 7.71 12.08
CA HIS A 146 14.02 7.81 11.47
C HIS A 146 14.05 7.17 10.07
N ASP A 147 13.42 7.79 9.08
CA ASP A 147 13.39 7.29 7.71
C ASP A 147 14.67 7.65 6.94
N LEU A 148 15.42 6.62 6.53
CA LEU A 148 16.63 6.80 5.73
C LEU A 148 16.33 7.27 4.30
N THR A 149 15.14 6.97 3.78
CA THR A 149 14.78 7.27 2.38
C THR A 149 14.61 8.77 2.14
N GLN A 150 14.37 9.56 3.20
CA GLN A 150 14.33 11.03 3.14
C GLN A 150 15.69 11.67 2.79
N SER A 151 16.79 10.89 2.80
CA SER A 151 18.11 11.37 2.33
C SER A 151 18.28 11.25 0.81
N LEU A 152 17.30 10.68 0.12
CA LEU A 152 17.22 10.56 -1.34
C LEU A 152 16.36 11.69 -1.92
N PRO A 153 16.49 12.01 -3.22
CA PRO A 153 15.52 12.85 -3.90
C PRO A 153 14.08 12.33 -3.74
N PRO A 154 13.05 13.18 -3.85
CA PRO A 154 11.67 12.73 -3.83
C PRO A 154 11.36 11.74 -4.98
N ILE A 155 10.91 10.55 -4.61
CA ILE A 155 10.52 9.45 -5.49
C ILE A 155 9.05 9.12 -5.14
N PRO A 156 8.10 9.38 -6.05
CA PRO A 156 6.70 9.05 -5.87
C PRO A 156 6.48 7.59 -5.46
N GLY A 157 5.69 7.38 -4.42
CA GLY A 157 5.35 6.07 -3.89
C GLY A 157 6.38 5.48 -2.95
N LEU A 158 7.63 5.96 -3.00
CA LEU A 158 8.69 5.52 -2.10
C LEU A 158 8.80 6.46 -0.91
N ASN A 159 9.47 7.60 -1.04
CA ASN A 159 9.63 8.58 0.06
C ASN A 159 8.71 9.80 -0.09
N ARG A 160 7.83 9.79 -1.10
CA ARG A 160 6.73 10.75 -1.31
C ARG A 160 5.42 9.98 -1.37
N SER A 161 4.45 10.37 -0.54
CA SER A 161 3.17 9.67 -0.45
C SER A 161 2.34 9.77 -1.74
N MET A 162 1.45 8.80 -1.93
CA MET A 162 0.50 8.75 -3.04
C MET A 162 -0.91 8.48 -2.54
N LEU A 163 -1.89 9.04 -3.26
CA LEU A 163 -3.31 8.79 -3.00
C LEU A 163 -3.84 7.62 -3.81
N TYR A 164 -4.78 6.90 -3.19
CA TYR A 164 -5.44 5.72 -3.73
C TYR A 164 -6.94 5.81 -3.51
N PHE A 165 -7.71 5.73 -4.59
CA PHE A 165 -9.17 5.79 -4.62
C PHE A 165 -9.73 4.39 -4.88
N GLY A 166 -10.20 3.74 -3.82
CA GLY A 166 -10.81 2.41 -3.89
C GLY A 166 -12.20 2.41 -4.52
N ARG A 167 -12.57 1.27 -5.09
CA ARG A 167 -13.96 0.91 -5.42
C ARG A 167 -14.19 -0.52 -4.98
N TRP A 168 -15.46 -0.95 -4.93
CA TRP A 168 -15.77 -2.34 -4.62
C TRP A 168 -14.99 -3.32 -5.53
N ARG A 169 -14.34 -4.31 -4.91
CA ARG A 169 -13.44 -5.30 -5.54
C ARG A 169 -12.14 -4.76 -6.13
N SER A 170 -11.89 -3.45 -6.14
CA SER A 170 -10.59 -2.95 -6.58
C SER A 170 -9.51 -3.41 -5.60
N PHE A 171 -8.34 -3.80 -6.08
CA PHE A 171 -7.36 -4.55 -5.30
C PHE A 171 -5.92 -4.07 -5.48
N PHE A 172 -5.06 -4.47 -4.55
CA PHE A 172 -3.61 -4.40 -4.67
C PHE A 172 -3.08 -5.84 -4.56
N ALA A 173 -2.32 -6.26 -5.57
CA ALA A 173 -1.88 -7.64 -5.70
C ALA A 173 -0.73 -7.97 -4.74
N MET A 174 -0.33 -9.24 -4.68
CA MET A 174 0.73 -9.72 -3.78
C MET A 174 2.08 -9.12 -4.15
N HIS A 175 2.67 -8.40 -3.21
CA HIS A 175 4.00 -7.82 -3.33
C HIS A 175 4.66 -7.59 -1.96
N THR A 176 5.97 -7.39 -1.97
CA THR A 176 6.70 -6.61 -0.97
C THR A 176 6.85 -5.19 -1.49
N GLU A 177 7.15 -4.24 -0.60
CA GLU A 177 7.48 -2.88 -1.02
C GLU A 177 8.76 -2.84 -1.87
N ASP A 178 8.93 -1.76 -2.63
CA ASP A 178 10.15 -1.54 -3.41
C ASP A 178 11.37 -1.50 -2.50
N CYS A 179 12.48 -2.07 -2.97
CA CYS A 179 13.70 -2.25 -2.17
C CYS A 179 13.48 -2.95 -0.81
N GLU A 180 12.40 -3.72 -0.66
CA GLU A 180 12.00 -4.39 0.58
C GLU A 180 11.75 -3.43 1.76
N LEU A 181 11.39 -2.19 1.48
CA LEU A 181 11.09 -1.16 2.49
C LEU A 181 9.93 -1.55 3.41
N GLN A 182 9.77 -0.81 4.50
CA GLN A 182 8.50 -0.75 5.21
C GLN A 182 7.47 0.06 4.41
N GLY A 183 6.20 -0.17 4.70
CA GLY A 183 5.08 0.59 4.13
C GLY A 183 4.15 1.10 5.23
N ALA A 184 3.61 2.30 5.03
CA ALA A 184 2.56 2.88 5.85
C ALA A 184 1.40 3.30 4.95
N SER A 185 0.17 2.98 5.36
CA SER A 185 -1.05 3.44 4.70
C SER A 185 -2.03 4.01 5.72
N TYR A 186 -2.60 5.17 5.43
CA TYR A 186 -3.67 5.79 6.19
C TYR A 186 -4.95 5.82 5.38
N LEU A 187 -6.07 5.37 5.96
CA LEU A 187 -7.37 5.39 5.30
C LEU A 187 -8.13 6.66 5.71
N HIS A 188 -8.07 7.70 4.88
CA HIS A 188 -8.70 8.99 5.18
C HIS A 188 -10.20 8.86 5.34
N CYS A 189 -10.89 8.27 4.36
CA CYS A 189 -12.34 8.12 4.43
C CYS A 189 -12.89 6.92 3.66
N GLY A 190 -14.14 6.55 3.97
CA GLY A 190 -14.96 5.64 3.19
C GLY A 190 -14.94 4.20 3.67
N ALA A 191 -15.23 3.28 2.74
CA ALA A 191 -15.38 1.87 3.03
C ALA A 191 -14.05 1.21 3.49
N PRO A 192 -14.11 0.16 4.33
CA PRO A 192 -12.92 -0.54 4.78
C PRO A 192 -12.03 -1.11 3.65
N LYS A 193 -10.77 -1.34 3.97
CA LYS A 193 -9.79 -2.03 3.11
C LYS A 193 -9.36 -3.33 3.79
N ARG A 194 -9.54 -4.46 3.10
CA ARG A 194 -9.05 -5.76 3.56
C ARG A 194 -7.58 -5.90 3.23
N TRP A 195 -6.78 -6.37 4.19
CA TRP A 195 -5.39 -6.73 4.02
C TRP A 195 -5.15 -8.18 4.38
N TYR A 196 -4.30 -8.82 3.58
CA TYR A 196 -3.68 -10.11 3.85
C TYR A 196 -2.18 -9.88 3.97
N VAL A 197 -1.57 -10.41 5.03
CA VAL A 197 -0.15 -10.20 5.32
C VAL A 197 0.51 -11.52 5.65
N VAL A 198 1.66 -11.77 5.05
CA VAL A 198 2.55 -12.89 5.37
C VAL A 198 3.79 -12.32 6.08
N PRO A 199 4.17 -12.88 7.24
CA PRO A 199 5.34 -12.40 7.98
C PRO A 199 6.63 -12.53 7.16
N PRO A 200 7.61 -11.62 7.30
CA PRO A 200 8.86 -11.64 6.54
C PRO A 200 9.63 -12.97 6.61
N ALA A 201 9.52 -13.70 7.73
CA ALA A 201 10.15 -15.01 7.92
C ALA A 201 9.70 -16.08 6.90
N TYR A 202 8.54 -15.89 6.26
CA TYR A 202 7.98 -16.80 5.27
C TYR A 202 8.10 -16.27 3.82
N ALA A 203 8.74 -15.11 3.62
CA ALA A 203 8.77 -14.46 2.31
C ALA A 203 9.39 -15.34 1.21
N GLU A 204 10.51 -16.01 1.50
CA GLU A 204 11.14 -16.94 0.54
C GLU A 204 10.28 -18.17 0.23
N ARG A 205 9.52 -18.66 1.20
CA ARG A 205 8.57 -19.77 0.98
C ARG A 205 7.44 -19.34 0.06
N VAL A 206 6.95 -18.10 0.20
CA VAL A 206 5.96 -17.53 -0.72
C VAL A 206 6.55 -17.36 -2.11
N ARG A 207 7.75 -16.77 -2.25
CA ARG A 207 8.43 -16.60 -3.54
C ARG A 207 8.65 -17.94 -4.25
N THR A 208 9.02 -18.99 -3.50
CA THR A 208 9.16 -20.35 -4.05
C THR A 208 7.82 -20.92 -4.49
N LEU A 209 6.77 -20.78 -3.67
CA LEU A 209 5.42 -21.23 -4.02
C LEU A 209 4.91 -20.52 -5.28
N THR A 210 5.02 -19.19 -5.35
CA THR A 210 4.56 -18.42 -6.50
C THR A 210 5.39 -18.73 -7.75
N ALA A 211 6.71 -18.93 -7.64
CA ALA A 211 7.53 -19.37 -8.77
C ALA A 211 7.03 -20.71 -9.37
N ASN A 212 6.59 -21.65 -8.53
CA ASN A 212 6.04 -22.93 -8.97
C ASN A 212 4.62 -22.79 -9.56
N LEU A 213 3.80 -21.90 -9.01
CA LEU A 213 2.44 -21.66 -9.50
C LEU A 213 2.40 -20.83 -10.80
N TYR A 214 3.42 -20.00 -11.03
CA TYR A 214 3.52 -19.09 -12.17
C TYR A 214 4.87 -19.26 -12.90
N PRO A 215 5.16 -20.46 -13.47
CA PRO A 215 6.47 -20.77 -14.04
C PRO A 215 6.83 -19.85 -15.22
N GLU A 216 5.86 -19.50 -16.07
CA GLU A 216 6.09 -18.59 -17.20
C GLU A 216 6.42 -17.17 -16.73
N ALA A 217 5.71 -16.65 -15.72
CA ALA A 217 6.01 -15.35 -15.14
C ALA A 217 7.41 -15.33 -14.50
N ARG A 218 7.77 -16.40 -13.78
CA ARG A 218 9.10 -16.56 -13.19
C ARG A 218 10.21 -16.66 -14.23
N LYS A 219 9.95 -17.32 -15.36
CA LYS A 219 10.89 -17.43 -16.48
C LYS A 219 11.09 -16.07 -17.14
N ALA A 220 10.02 -15.30 -17.32
CA ALA A 220 10.09 -13.95 -17.87
C ALA A 220 10.77 -12.95 -16.93
N CYS A 221 10.54 -13.06 -15.61
CA CYS A 221 11.15 -12.19 -14.63
C CYS A 221 11.34 -12.89 -13.28
N ALA A 222 12.57 -12.87 -12.75
CA ALA A 222 12.86 -13.41 -11.41
C ALA A 222 12.16 -12.65 -10.28
N GLN A 223 11.82 -11.38 -10.52
CA GLN A 223 11.17 -10.47 -9.58
C GLN A 223 9.70 -10.20 -9.97
N PHE A 224 9.01 -11.12 -10.65
CA PHE A 224 7.68 -10.89 -11.23
C PHE A 224 6.60 -10.46 -10.22
N LEU A 225 6.74 -10.78 -8.92
CA LEU A 225 5.82 -10.27 -7.89
C LEU A 225 5.86 -8.74 -7.78
N ARG A 226 6.98 -8.09 -8.14
CA ARG A 226 7.09 -6.63 -8.21
C ARG A 226 6.22 -6.03 -9.31
N HIS A 227 5.72 -6.82 -10.24
CA HIS A 227 4.77 -6.36 -11.26
C HIS A 227 3.37 -6.13 -10.68
N LYS A 228 3.13 -6.48 -9.40
CA LYS A 228 1.86 -6.28 -8.68
C LYS A 228 0.65 -6.81 -9.45
N THR A 229 0.79 -8.00 -10.04
CA THR A 229 -0.26 -8.67 -10.82
C THR A 229 -0.65 -10.06 -10.29
N THR A 230 0.10 -10.63 -9.35
CA THR A 230 -0.17 -11.97 -8.82
C THR A 230 -1.16 -11.93 -7.66
N LEU A 231 -2.24 -12.70 -7.74
CA LEU A 231 -3.28 -12.79 -6.72
C LEU A 231 -3.47 -14.23 -6.26
N LEU A 232 -3.26 -14.47 -4.97
CA LEU A 232 -3.54 -15.77 -4.34
C LEU A 232 -4.56 -15.62 -3.22
N ALA A 233 -5.59 -16.46 -3.25
CA ALA A 233 -6.52 -16.56 -2.14
C ALA A 233 -5.78 -17.09 -0.90
N PRO A 234 -6.07 -16.60 0.32
CA PRO A 234 -5.38 -17.03 1.54
C PRO A 234 -5.37 -18.55 1.76
N ALA A 235 -6.42 -19.25 1.32
CA ALA A 235 -6.53 -20.70 1.41
C ALA A 235 -5.42 -21.44 0.65
N VAL A 236 -4.88 -20.87 -0.44
CA VAL A 236 -3.77 -21.47 -1.20
C VAL A 236 -2.50 -21.51 -0.34
N LEU A 237 -2.17 -20.39 0.32
CA LEU A 237 -0.99 -20.28 1.19
C LEU A 237 -1.13 -21.12 2.45
N LYS A 238 -2.32 -21.12 3.07
CA LYS A 238 -2.60 -21.94 4.26
C LYS A 238 -2.40 -23.43 3.99
N ARG A 239 -2.83 -23.94 2.83
CA ARG A 239 -2.59 -25.35 2.42
C ARG A 239 -1.10 -25.66 2.22
N ALA A 240 -0.29 -24.67 1.85
CA ALA A 240 1.16 -24.79 1.75
C ALA A 240 1.88 -24.60 3.10
N GLY A 241 1.14 -24.54 4.22
CA GLY A 241 1.69 -24.33 5.56
C GLY A 241 2.33 -22.96 5.75
N ILE A 242 1.87 -21.93 5.03
CA ILE A 242 2.31 -20.54 5.16
C ILE A 242 1.23 -19.76 5.90
N PRO A 243 1.55 -19.11 7.04
CA PRO A 243 0.58 -18.31 7.78
C PRO A 243 0.19 -17.06 6.99
N VAL A 244 -1.10 -16.74 7.02
CA VAL A 244 -1.66 -15.51 6.45
C VAL A 244 -2.50 -14.84 7.54
N HIS A 245 -2.13 -13.62 7.88
CA HIS A 245 -2.87 -12.76 8.81
C HIS A 245 -3.79 -11.84 8.03
N GLN A 246 -4.92 -11.50 8.65
CA GLN A 246 -5.96 -10.67 8.05
C GLN A 246 -6.15 -9.43 8.90
N LEU A 247 -6.26 -8.27 8.26
CA LEU A 247 -6.58 -7.00 8.90
C LEU A 247 -7.71 -6.34 8.13
N LEU A 248 -8.63 -5.69 8.83
CA LEU A 248 -9.68 -4.88 8.23
C LEU A 248 -9.41 -3.43 8.61
N GLN A 249 -8.74 -2.69 7.72
CA GLN A 249 -8.46 -1.28 7.93
C GLN A 249 -9.75 -0.49 7.76
N THR A 250 -10.17 0.16 8.84
CA THR A 250 -11.32 1.08 8.85
C THR A 250 -10.85 2.51 8.67
N GLU A 251 -11.78 3.38 8.27
CA GLU A 251 -11.54 4.81 8.18
C GLU A 251 -10.88 5.37 9.45
N GLY A 252 -9.98 6.32 9.27
CA GLY A 252 -9.26 6.98 10.35
C GLY A 252 -8.07 6.20 10.90
N THR A 253 -7.73 5.02 10.34
CA THR A 253 -6.68 4.15 10.89
C THR A 253 -5.50 3.96 9.94
N PHE A 254 -4.33 3.69 10.53
CA PHE A 254 -3.13 3.32 9.80
C PHE A 254 -2.99 1.81 9.68
N VAL A 255 -2.34 1.35 8.62
CA VAL A 255 -1.73 0.03 8.51
C VAL A 255 -0.24 0.21 8.27
N LEU A 256 0.58 -0.50 9.04
CA LEU A 256 2.01 -0.63 8.81
C LEU A 256 2.34 -2.04 8.34
N VAL A 257 3.19 -2.16 7.32
CA VAL A 257 3.79 -3.42 6.88
C VAL A 257 5.30 -3.37 7.07
N LEU A 258 5.87 -4.46 7.57
CA LEU A 258 7.29 -4.59 7.82
C LEU A 258 8.08 -4.80 6.53
N ALA A 259 9.38 -4.48 6.58
CA ALA A 259 10.33 -4.80 5.53
C ALA A 259 10.25 -6.29 5.15
N SER A 260 10.17 -6.57 3.85
CA SER A 260 9.98 -7.91 3.28
C SER A 260 8.68 -8.64 3.64
N ALA A 261 7.69 -7.99 4.25
CA ALA A 261 6.38 -8.61 4.46
C ALA A 261 5.57 -8.61 3.16
N LEU A 262 5.17 -9.79 2.68
CA LEU A 262 4.25 -9.85 1.54
C LEU A 262 2.86 -9.46 1.98
N HIS A 263 2.21 -8.63 1.18
CA HIS A 263 0.85 -8.20 1.44
C HIS A 263 0.06 -7.98 0.15
N TRP A 264 -1.26 -8.13 0.27
CA TRP A 264 -2.24 -7.90 -0.79
C TRP A 264 -3.61 -7.70 -0.17
N GLY A 265 -4.59 -7.28 -0.96
CA GLY A 265 -5.91 -6.99 -0.42
C GLY A 265 -6.83 -6.31 -1.39
N PHE A 266 -8.00 -5.91 -0.91
CA PHE A 266 -9.04 -5.29 -1.73
C PHE A 266 -9.89 -4.30 -0.95
N ASN A 267 -10.57 -3.41 -1.68
CA ASN A 267 -11.41 -2.38 -1.12
C ASN A 267 -12.87 -2.86 -1.05
N HIS A 268 -13.54 -2.59 0.08
CA HIS A 268 -14.94 -2.95 0.29
C HIS A 268 -15.91 -1.99 -0.40
N GLY A 269 -15.43 -0.87 -0.95
CA GLY A 269 -16.27 0.15 -1.60
C GLY A 269 -15.44 1.37 -1.96
N PHE A 270 -16.10 2.52 -2.16
CA PHE A 270 -15.40 3.79 -2.29
C PHE A 270 -14.61 4.10 -1.03
N ASN A 271 -13.32 4.36 -1.17
CA ASN A 271 -12.48 4.85 -0.09
C ASN A 271 -11.31 5.66 -0.63
N LEU A 272 -10.67 6.42 0.25
CA LEU A 272 -9.51 7.25 -0.05
C LEU A 272 -8.40 6.94 0.95
N ALA A 273 -7.32 6.38 0.46
CA ALA A 273 -6.14 6.07 1.26
C ALA A 273 -4.93 6.87 0.77
N GLU A 274 -4.03 7.20 1.69
CA GLU A 274 -2.70 7.70 1.38
C GLU A 274 -1.68 6.67 1.85
N ALA A 275 -0.62 6.43 1.07
CA ALA A 275 0.43 5.51 1.47
C ALA A 275 1.82 5.97 1.04
N VAL A 276 2.83 5.55 1.79
CA VAL A 276 4.25 5.87 1.57
C VAL A 276 5.12 4.71 2.05
N ASN A 277 6.32 4.55 1.48
CA ASN A 277 7.35 3.70 2.05
C ASN A 277 8.26 4.47 3.01
N PHE A 278 8.98 3.73 3.83
CA PHE A 278 10.03 4.27 4.66
C PHE A 278 11.03 3.17 4.99
N GLY A 279 12.25 3.54 5.34
CA GLY A 279 13.33 2.61 5.62
C GLY A 279 13.95 2.88 6.98
N LEU A 280 13.69 2.02 7.96
CA LEU A 280 14.36 2.09 9.27
C LEU A 280 15.70 1.34 9.22
N ALA A 281 16.78 1.98 9.64
CA ALA A 281 18.13 1.41 9.56
C ALA A 281 18.23 -0.02 10.13
N ALA A 282 17.69 -0.23 11.33
CA ALA A 282 17.84 -1.48 12.09
C ALA A 282 17.19 -2.70 11.43
N THR A 283 16.13 -2.51 10.65
CA THR A 283 15.29 -3.60 10.14
C THR A 283 15.19 -3.66 8.63
N TRP A 284 15.40 -2.53 7.94
CA TRP A 284 15.40 -2.48 6.49
C TRP A 284 16.78 -2.76 5.88
N LEU A 285 17.87 -2.14 6.36
CA LEU A 285 19.19 -2.28 5.73
C LEU A 285 19.63 -3.75 5.57
N PRO A 286 19.46 -4.66 6.55
CA PRO A 286 19.79 -6.07 6.37
C PRO A 286 18.98 -6.76 5.26
N ARG A 287 17.79 -6.26 4.93
CA ARG A 287 16.92 -6.77 3.86
C ARG A 287 17.26 -6.14 2.51
N ALA A 288 17.60 -4.85 2.51
CA ALA A 288 17.85 -4.06 1.32
C ALA A 288 19.06 -4.56 0.49
N VAL A 289 19.98 -5.28 1.13
CA VAL A 289 21.19 -5.86 0.50
C VAL A 289 21.01 -7.32 0.10
N CYS A 290 19.86 -7.93 0.41
CA CYS A 290 19.57 -9.31 0.02
C CYS A 290 19.20 -9.38 -1.47
N PRO A 291 19.46 -10.49 -2.18
CA PRO A 291 19.05 -10.66 -3.59
C PRO A 291 17.55 -10.49 -3.83
N SER A 292 16.72 -10.71 -2.80
CA SER A 292 15.29 -10.45 -2.84
C SER A 292 14.94 -8.98 -3.07
N ALA A 293 15.81 -8.03 -2.69
CA ALA A 293 15.63 -6.60 -2.88
C ALA A 293 16.03 -6.11 -4.28
N ALA A 294 16.54 -7.02 -5.14
CA ALA A 294 16.87 -6.67 -6.51
C ALA A 294 15.64 -6.10 -7.24
N PRO A 295 15.83 -5.04 -8.04
CA PRO A 295 14.75 -4.46 -8.82
C PRO A 295 14.30 -5.44 -9.91
N CYS A 296 13.09 -5.24 -10.42
CA CYS A 296 12.73 -5.81 -11.69
C CYS A 296 13.47 -5.07 -12.82
N THR A 297 14.05 -5.82 -13.76
CA THR A 297 14.78 -5.29 -14.92
C THR A 297 14.20 -5.71 -16.26
N CYS A 298 13.02 -6.33 -16.29
CA CYS A 298 12.38 -6.68 -17.56
C CYS A 298 11.72 -5.47 -18.22
N ASP A 299 11.54 -5.53 -19.55
CA ASP A 299 10.97 -4.44 -20.37
C ASP A 299 9.54 -4.03 -19.97
N GLY A 300 8.86 -4.86 -19.17
CA GLY A 300 7.50 -4.63 -18.66
C GLY A 300 7.40 -3.78 -17.37
N GLY A 301 8.51 -3.31 -16.79
CA GLY A 301 8.47 -2.40 -15.63
C GLY A 301 9.76 -2.36 -14.83
N GLN A 302 10.46 -1.23 -14.89
CA GLN A 302 11.54 -0.94 -13.95
C GLN A 302 10.93 -0.49 -12.63
N THR A 303 11.23 -1.21 -11.55
CA THR A 303 10.86 -0.77 -10.20
C THR A 303 11.90 0.22 -9.69
N PRO A 304 11.53 1.20 -8.84
CA PRO A 304 12.49 2.05 -8.16
C PRO A 304 13.62 1.23 -7.52
N TYR A 305 14.84 1.72 -7.64
CA TYR A 305 16.03 1.10 -7.06
C TYR A 305 16.77 2.10 -6.19
N ILE A 306 17.17 1.66 -5.00
CA ILE A 306 18.02 2.43 -4.10
C ILE A 306 19.39 1.76 -4.08
N ASP A 307 20.43 2.52 -4.44
CA ASP A 307 21.80 2.13 -4.16
C ASP A 307 22.07 2.30 -2.65
N VAL A 308 21.87 1.21 -1.92
CA VAL A 308 21.99 1.16 -0.45
C VAL A 308 23.42 1.46 -0.02
N ALA A 309 24.42 1.00 -0.77
CA ALA A 309 25.83 1.23 -0.45
C ALA A 309 26.17 2.73 -0.54
N LEU A 310 25.69 3.41 -1.60
CA LEU A 310 25.85 4.86 -1.74
C LEU A 310 25.09 5.62 -0.66
N LEU A 311 23.86 5.21 -0.34
CA LEU A 311 23.06 5.81 0.74
C LEU A 311 23.77 5.70 2.10
N ILE A 312 24.28 4.52 2.44
CA ILE A 312 25.03 4.27 3.68
C ILE A 312 26.29 5.13 3.71
N ARG A 313 27.04 5.22 2.61
CA ARG A 313 28.26 6.06 2.54
C ARG A 313 27.94 7.53 2.80
N LYS A 314 26.88 8.06 2.20
CA LYS A 314 26.41 9.43 2.42
C LYS A 314 26.00 9.64 3.87
N LEU A 315 25.23 8.73 4.45
CA LEU A 315 24.76 8.83 5.83
C LEU A 315 25.90 8.73 6.85
N LYS A 316 26.92 7.88 6.61
CA LYS A 316 28.12 7.81 7.45
C LYS A 316 28.95 9.09 7.44
N HIS A 317 29.01 9.76 6.29
CA HIS A 317 29.68 11.05 6.20
C HIS A 317 28.91 12.14 6.97
N SER A 318 27.58 12.19 6.81
CA SER A 318 26.74 13.21 7.45
C SER A 318 26.48 12.95 8.95
N PHE A 319 26.47 11.69 9.40
CA PHE A 319 26.08 11.28 10.75
C PHE A 319 26.99 10.18 11.34
N PRO A 320 28.31 10.39 11.41
CA PRO A 320 29.29 9.33 11.70
C PRO A 320 29.07 8.60 13.03
N GLN A 321 28.54 9.30 14.04
CA GLN A 321 28.25 8.68 15.35
C GLN A 321 27.02 7.77 15.30
N ALA A 322 25.96 8.18 14.59
CA ALA A 322 24.69 7.45 14.53
C ALA A 322 24.75 6.21 13.63
N THR A 323 25.74 6.15 12.73
CA THR A 323 25.91 5.08 11.74
C THR A 323 27.11 4.19 12.01
N ARG A 324 27.75 4.34 13.19
CA ARG A 324 29.01 3.66 13.54
C ARG A 324 28.92 2.14 13.35
N ASP A 325 27.78 1.57 13.70
CA ASP A 325 27.55 0.12 13.73
C ASP A 325 27.00 -0.42 12.42
N TRP A 326 26.79 0.41 11.39
CA TRP A 326 26.24 -0.02 10.10
C TRP A 326 27.27 -0.77 9.21
N GLY A 327 28.40 -1.22 9.79
CA GLY A 327 29.36 -2.17 9.19
C GLY A 327 29.75 -1.89 7.74
N ALA A 328 30.08 -2.92 6.96
CA ALA A 328 30.03 -2.86 5.50
C ALA A 328 28.74 -3.53 5.02
N VAL A 329 27.59 -3.09 5.57
CA VAL A 329 26.29 -3.43 4.96
C VAL A 329 26.29 -2.90 3.53
#